data_AF-A0A831PS10-F1
#
_entry.id   AF-A0A831PS10-F1
#
_cell.length_a   1.000
_cell.length_b   1.000
_cell.length_c   1.000
_cell.angle_alpha   90.00
_cell.angle_beta   90.00
_cell.angle_gamma   90.00
#
_symmetry.space_group_name_H-M   'P 1'
#
loop_
_entity.id
_entity.type
_entity.pdbx_description
1 polymer ?
#
loop_
_entity_poly.entity_id
_entity_poly.type
_entity_poly.pdbx_seq_one_letter_code
_entity_poly.pdbx_strand_id
1 'polypeptide(L)'
;SGYIAEEVDRLNSLITRFLDFSRPLELHYELRSLDEVLDRAVAEIERHQPPFPVTIYKNYSTDVRPFLLDAVMLERVVSNLLLNAAQASPPEGVITLKTRASAGTVEIAVIDRGSGIAPEHIESIFNPFYTTKPAGTGLGLAIVSRIVDEHGGKIAVESTPGEGSVFRVLLPARTEAPQAPPVTPS
;
A
#
# COMPACT_ATOMS: atom_id res chain seq x y z
N SER A 1 0.86 -9.69 35.77
CA SER A 1 0.75 -10.82 34.83
C SER A 1 0.26 -10.45 33.43
N GLY A 2 0.25 -9.17 33.02
CA GLY A 2 -0.20 -8.73 31.67
C GLY A 2 0.90 -8.69 30.59
N TYR A 3 2.17 -8.50 30.99
CA TYR A 3 3.30 -8.40 30.05
C TYR A 3 3.54 -9.66 29.21
N ILE A 4 3.29 -10.84 29.77
CA ILE A 4 3.50 -12.11 29.03
C ILE A 4 2.42 -12.31 27.97
N ALA A 5 1.18 -11.89 28.24
CA ALA A 5 0.08 -12.02 27.29
C ALA A 5 0.24 -11.07 26.09
N GLU A 6 0.58 -9.79 26.34
CA GLU A 6 0.83 -8.81 25.28
C GLU A 6 2.02 -9.19 24.38
N GLU A 7 3.10 -9.72 24.95
CA GLU A 7 4.26 -10.16 24.16
C GLU A 7 3.94 -11.42 23.33
N VAL A 8 3.13 -12.34 23.86
CA VAL A 8 2.66 -13.52 23.12
C VAL A 8 1.76 -13.11 21.95
N ASP A 9 0.84 -12.16 22.14
CA ASP A 9 -0.03 -11.66 21.07
C ASP A 9 0.76 -10.95 19.97
N ARG A 10 1.78 -10.15 20.36
CA ARG A 10 2.70 -9.51 19.43
C ARG A 10 3.47 -10.54 18.61
N LEU A 11 4.03 -11.56 19.25
CA LEU A 11 4.77 -12.64 18.58
C LEU A 11 3.88 -13.44 17.63
N ASN A 12 2.66 -13.81 18.07
CA ASN A 12 1.70 -14.50 17.22
C ASN A 12 1.35 -13.67 15.99
N SER A 13 1.12 -12.36 16.17
CA SER A 13 0.82 -11.45 15.06
C SER A 13 2.01 -11.29 14.09
N LEU A 14 3.26 -11.31 14.59
CA LEU A 14 4.45 -11.33 13.74
C LEU A 14 4.56 -12.64 12.93
N ILE A 15 4.32 -13.78 13.57
CA ILE A 15 4.32 -15.10 12.92
C ILE A 15 3.25 -15.17 11.84
N THR A 16 2.01 -14.74 12.13
CA THR A 16 0.93 -14.70 11.13
C THR A 16 1.30 -13.84 9.93
N ARG A 17 1.79 -12.61 10.17
CA ARG A 17 2.19 -11.70 9.08
C ARG A 17 3.36 -12.26 8.26
N PHE A 18 4.28 -12.97 8.88
CA PHE A 18 5.36 -13.66 8.18
C PHE A 18 4.84 -14.80 7.31
N LEU A 19 3.99 -15.67 7.86
CA LEU A 19 3.40 -16.77 7.13
C LEU A 19 2.60 -16.26 5.93
N ASP A 20 1.80 -15.20 6.10
CA ASP A 20 1.06 -14.56 5.01
C ASP A 20 1.99 -13.96 3.95
N PHE A 21 3.10 -13.36 4.36
CA PHE A 21 4.12 -12.88 3.43
C PHE A 21 4.84 -14.01 2.70
N SER A 22 4.98 -15.20 3.30
CA SER A 22 5.73 -16.32 2.72
C SER A 22 4.94 -17.13 1.68
N ARG A 23 3.59 -17.05 1.71
CA ARG A 23 2.73 -17.79 0.77
C ARG A 23 2.91 -17.28 -0.66
N PRO A 24 2.82 -18.15 -1.69
CA PRO A 24 2.67 -17.71 -3.07
C PRO A 24 1.51 -16.72 -3.20
N LEU A 25 1.74 -15.63 -3.91
CA LEU A 25 0.73 -14.60 -4.16
C LEU A 25 0.16 -14.87 -5.53
N GLU A 26 -1.04 -15.44 -5.58
CA GLU A 26 -1.80 -15.60 -6.82
C GLU A 26 -2.84 -14.48 -6.89
N LEU A 27 -2.77 -13.68 -7.95
CA LEU A 27 -3.69 -12.56 -8.15
C LEU A 27 -4.96 -13.01 -8.85
N HIS A 28 -6.10 -12.59 -8.31
CA HIS A 28 -7.42 -12.79 -8.90
C HIS A 28 -7.85 -11.51 -9.61
N TYR A 29 -7.48 -11.43 -10.89
CA TYR A 29 -7.79 -10.26 -11.71
C TYR A 29 -9.27 -10.18 -12.08
N GLU A 30 -9.88 -9.04 -11.77
CA GLU A 30 -11.24 -8.69 -12.16
C GLU A 30 -11.30 -7.29 -12.74
N LEU A 31 -12.22 -7.04 -13.67
CA LEU A 31 -12.45 -5.69 -14.20
C LEU A 31 -13.19 -4.87 -13.14
N ARG A 32 -12.48 -3.96 -12.47
CA ARG A 32 -13.02 -3.23 -11.31
C ARG A 32 -12.76 -1.73 -11.39
N SER A 33 -13.65 -0.97 -10.77
CA SER A 33 -13.43 0.46 -10.52
C SER A 33 -12.38 0.62 -9.44
N LEU A 34 -11.36 1.44 -9.71
CA LEU A 34 -10.32 1.73 -8.72
C LEU A 34 -10.88 2.51 -7.53
N ASP A 35 -11.78 3.45 -7.76
CA ASP A 35 -12.35 4.31 -6.71
C ASP A 35 -13.03 3.48 -5.61
N GLU A 36 -13.73 2.40 -5.96
CA GLU A 36 -14.36 1.48 -5.00
C GLU A 36 -13.34 0.74 -4.12
N VAL A 37 -12.15 0.46 -4.65
CA VAL A 37 -11.06 -0.18 -3.90
C VAL A 37 -10.43 0.84 -2.95
N LEU A 38 -10.16 2.04 -3.46
CA LEU A 38 -9.59 3.14 -2.67
C LEU A 38 -10.51 3.54 -1.52
N ASP A 39 -11.83 3.61 -1.76
CA ASP A 39 -12.80 3.97 -0.73
C ASP A 39 -12.91 2.94 0.39
N ARG A 40 -12.75 1.65 0.07
CA ARG A 40 -12.70 0.60 1.09
C ARG A 40 -11.46 0.70 1.97
N ALA A 41 -10.30 0.93 1.35
CA ALA A 41 -9.05 1.16 2.07
C ALA A 41 -9.13 2.40 2.98
N VAL A 42 -9.71 3.51 2.49
CA VAL A 42 -9.94 4.71 3.31
C VAL A 42 -10.86 4.40 4.49
N ALA A 43 -11.96 3.69 4.25
CA ALA A 43 -12.91 3.36 5.31
C ALA A 43 -12.31 2.42 6.37
N GLU A 44 -11.34 1.57 6.02
CA GLU A 44 -10.57 0.78 6.98
C GLU A 44 -9.79 1.68 7.95
N ILE A 45 -9.11 2.71 7.44
CA ILE A 45 -8.34 3.65 8.25
C ILE A 45 -9.25 4.52 9.12
N GLU A 46 -10.38 4.98 8.59
CA GLU A 46 -11.38 5.75 9.34
C GLU A 46 -12.01 4.94 10.51
N ARG A 47 -12.09 3.62 10.38
CA ARG A 47 -12.59 2.72 11.44
C ARG A 47 -11.52 2.26 12.43
N HIS A 48 -10.26 2.67 12.25
CA HIS A 48 -9.17 2.24 13.14
C HIS A 48 -9.46 2.64 14.59
N GLN A 49 -9.04 1.80 15.54
CA GLN A 49 -9.19 2.03 16.98
C GLN A 49 -7.85 1.84 17.69
N PRO A 50 -7.33 2.88 18.37
CA PRO A 50 -7.87 4.25 18.44
C PRO A 50 -7.86 4.97 17.07
N PRO A 51 -8.75 5.95 16.83
CA PRO A 51 -8.77 6.65 15.56
C PRO A 51 -7.49 7.46 15.34
N PHE A 52 -7.01 7.49 14.10
CA PHE A 52 -5.92 8.40 13.73
C PHE A 52 -6.45 9.84 13.64
N PRO A 53 -5.77 10.83 14.25
CA PRO A 53 -6.17 12.22 14.18
C PRO A 53 -5.74 12.84 12.83
N VAL A 54 -6.19 12.30 11.70
CA VAL A 54 -5.84 12.78 10.35
C VAL A 54 -7.08 12.93 9.48
N THR A 55 -7.02 13.82 8.50
CA THR A 55 -8.05 13.95 7.47
C THR A 55 -7.55 13.37 6.16
N ILE A 56 -8.34 12.50 5.53
CA ILE A 56 -8.02 11.93 4.22
C ILE A 56 -8.79 12.71 3.14
N TYR A 57 -8.06 13.42 2.28
CA TYR A 57 -8.60 14.09 1.10
C TYR A 57 -8.50 13.19 -0.13
N LYS A 58 -9.64 12.88 -0.74
CA LYS A 58 -9.74 12.05 -1.95
C LYS A 58 -9.72 12.93 -3.19
N ASN A 59 -8.78 12.69 -4.09
CA ASN A 59 -8.65 13.40 -5.36
C ASN A 59 -8.56 12.38 -6.51
N TYR A 60 -9.70 11.76 -6.84
CA TYR A 60 -9.76 10.73 -7.86
C TYR A 60 -9.96 11.37 -9.24
N SER A 61 -9.13 10.94 -10.19
CA SER A 61 -9.21 11.33 -11.59
C SER A 61 -10.40 10.64 -12.26
N THR A 62 -11.28 11.43 -12.88
CA THR A 62 -12.42 10.92 -13.67
C THR A 62 -12.00 10.14 -14.92
N ASP A 63 -10.74 10.26 -15.33
CA ASP A 63 -10.19 9.59 -16.51
C ASP A 63 -9.74 8.15 -16.25
N VAL A 64 -9.75 7.69 -14.98
CA VAL A 64 -9.40 6.31 -14.64
C VAL A 64 -10.61 5.41 -14.95
N ARG A 65 -10.48 4.63 -16.02
CA ARG A 65 -11.49 3.63 -16.39
C ARG A 65 -11.26 2.32 -15.62
N PRO A 66 -12.31 1.49 -15.42
CA PRO A 66 -12.13 0.15 -14.88
C PRO A 66 -11.08 -0.63 -15.66
N PHE A 67 -10.21 -1.33 -14.93
CA PHE A 67 -9.16 -2.17 -15.49
C PHE A 67 -9.02 -3.44 -14.64
N LEU A 68 -8.27 -4.40 -15.14
CA LEU A 68 -8.02 -5.66 -14.46
C LEU A 68 -7.08 -5.45 -13.28
N LEU A 69 -7.57 -5.75 -12.09
CA LEU A 69 -6.83 -5.67 -10.83
C LEU A 69 -7.36 -6.72 -9.85
N ASP A 70 -6.55 -7.09 -8.86
CA ASP A 70 -7.04 -7.82 -7.69
C ASP A 70 -7.47 -6.80 -6.63
N ALA A 71 -8.78 -6.69 -6.41
CA ALA A 71 -9.34 -5.66 -5.53
C ALA A 71 -8.91 -5.83 -4.08
N VAL A 72 -8.77 -7.08 -3.60
CA VAL A 72 -8.42 -7.37 -2.21
C VAL A 72 -6.95 -7.04 -1.97
N MET A 73 -6.08 -7.41 -2.91
CA MET A 73 -4.65 -7.13 -2.79
C MET A 73 -4.35 -5.64 -2.96
N LEU A 74 -5.06 -4.95 -3.85
CA LEU A 74 -4.87 -3.52 -4.03
C LEU A 74 -5.45 -2.70 -2.86
N GLU A 75 -6.55 -3.13 -2.25
CA GLU A 75 -7.04 -2.58 -0.98
C GLU A 75 -5.95 -2.66 0.10
N ARG A 76 -5.31 -3.84 0.24
CA ARG A 76 -4.18 -4.03 1.18
C ARG A 76 -2.99 -3.13 0.89
N VAL A 77 -2.66 -2.90 -0.37
CA VAL A 77 -1.59 -1.95 -0.76
C VAL A 77 -1.92 -0.56 -0.24
N VAL A 78 -3.12 -0.08 -0.55
CA VAL A 78 -3.53 1.29 -0.24
C VAL A 78 -3.69 1.49 1.27
N SER A 79 -4.28 0.52 1.99
CA SER A 79 -4.40 0.56 3.45
C SER A 79 -3.04 0.61 4.14
N ASN A 80 -2.05 -0.17 3.68
CA ASN A 80 -0.69 -0.10 4.23
C ASN A 80 -0.04 1.28 4.02
N LEU A 81 -0.23 1.87 2.83
CA LEU A 81 0.31 3.20 2.55
C LEU A 81 -0.39 4.29 3.37
N LEU A 82 -1.72 4.24 3.46
CA LEU A 82 -2.49 5.18 4.29
C LEU A 82 -2.17 5.04 5.78
N LEU A 83 -1.99 3.81 6.29
CA LEU A 83 -1.57 3.57 7.67
C LEU A 83 -0.19 4.17 7.94
N ASN A 84 0.75 3.99 7.02
CA ASN A 84 2.09 4.58 7.13
C ASN A 84 2.03 6.11 7.16
N ALA A 85 1.24 6.71 6.27
CA ALA A 85 1.01 8.15 6.22
C ALA A 85 0.36 8.67 7.51
N ALA A 86 -0.66 7.98 8.04
CA ALA A 86 -1.35 8.35 9.27
C ALA A 86 -0.43 8.27 10.50
N GLN A 87 0.43 7.25 10.59
CA GLN A 87 1.40 7.11 11.66
C GLN A 87 2.55 8.12 11.59
N ALA A 88 2.89 8.62 10.40
CA ALA A 88 3.95 9.61 10.21
C ALA A 88 3.44 11.05 10.35
N SER A 89 2.13 11.26 10.19
CA SER A 89 1.51 12.57 10.24
C SER A 89 1.37 13.10 11.67
N PRO A 90 1.52 14.42 11.88
CA PRO A 90 1.13 15.03 13.15
C PRO A 90 -0.40 14.95 13.34
N PRO A 91 -0.90 15.18 14.57
CA PRO A 91 -2.32 15.39 14.80
C PRO A 91 -2.88 16.49 13.90
N GLU A 92 -4.10 16.28 13.41
CA GLU A 92 -4.79 17.12 12.43
C GLU A 92 -4.11 17.18 11.06
N GLY A 93 -3.16 16.27 10.81
CA GLY A 93 -2.48 16.13 9.52
C GLY A 93 -3.44 15.78 8.38
N VAL A 94 -3.05 16.19 7.17
CA VAL A 94 -3.81 15.90 5.94
C VAL A 94 -3.05 14.89 5.10
N ILE A 95 -3.73 13.81 4.74
CA ILE A 95 -3.26 12.81 3.78
C ILE A 95 -4.07 12.98 2.51
N THR A 96 -3.42 13.07 1.36
CA THR A 96 -4.10 13.11 0.05
C THR A 96 -3.95 11.78 -0.66
N LEU A 97 -5.08 11.15 -1.00
CA LEU A 97 -5.13 9.98 -1.87
C LEU A 97 -5.56 10.43 -3.26
N LYS A 98 -4.65 10.36 -4.23
CA LYS A 98 -4.83 10.90 -5.57
C LYS A 98 -4.69 9.80 -6.62
N THR A 99 -5.49 9.86 -7.68
CA THR A 99 -5.28 9.02 -8.86
C THR A 99 -5.01 9.85 -10.11
N ARG A 100 -4.31 9.24 -11.07
CA ARG A 100 -4.09 9.83 -12.40
C ARG A 100 -4.06 8.73 -13.45
N ALA A 101 -4.75 8.94 -14.57
CA ALA A 101 -4.58 8.12 -15.76
C ALA A 101 -3.46 8.70 -16.64
N SER A 102 -2.57 7.84 -17.15
CA SER A 102 -1.52 8.25 -18.09
C SER A 102 -1.16 7.10 -19.03
N ALA A 103 -1.45 7.27 -20.33
CA ALA A 103 -0.95 6.42 -21.42
C ALA A 103 -0.84 4.91 -21.10
N GLY A 104 -1.97 4.27 -20.76
CA GLY A 104 -2.01 2.82 -20.47
C GLY A 104 -1.54 2.43 -19.06
N THR A 105 -1.30 3.41 -18.19
CA THR A 105 -0.99 3.23 -16.77
C THR A 105 -1.94 4.05 -15.90
N VAL A 106 -2.17 3.57 -14.68
CA VAL A 106 -2.88 4.29 -13.62
C VAL A 106 -1.91 4.50 -12.47
N GLU A 107 -1.79 5.74 -12.03
CA GLU A 107 -1.03 6.13 -10.85
C GLU A 107 -1.98 6.29 -9.65
N ILE A 108 -1.58 5.74 -8.51
CA ILE A 108 -2.17 5.98 -7.19
C ILE A 108 -1.07 6.65 -6.35
N ALA A 109 -1.35 7.84 -5.83
CA ALA A 109 -0.43 8.58 -4.98
C ALA A 109 -1.02 8.76 -3.57
N VAL A 110 -0.24 8.39 -2.55
CA VAL A 110 -0.51 8.69 -1.14
C VAL A 110 0.49 9.74 -0.69
N ILE A 111 -0.02 10.92 -0.33
CA ILE A 111 0.77 12.11 -0.01
C ILE A 111 0.49 12.48 1.44
N ASP A 112 1.52 12.56 2.27
CA ASP A 112 1.43 13.07 3.65
C ASP A 112 2.36 14.27 3.86
N ARG A 113 2.10 15.00 4.95
CA ARG A 113 2.98 16.08 5.46
C ARG A 113 3.54 15.74 6.84
N GLY A 114 3.95 14.48 6.98
CA GLY A 114 4.45 13.92 8.23
C GLY A 114 5.94 14.13 8.44
N SER A 115 6.54 13.26 9.25
CA SER A 115 7.96 13.32 9.62
C SER A 115 8.92 13.13 8.44
N GLY A 116 8.45 12.63 7.30
CA GLY A 116 9.32 12.22 6.19
C GLY A 116 10.22 11.03 6.54
N ILE A 117 11.11 10.70 5.60
CA ILE A 117 12.02 9.55 5.64
C ILE A 117 13.43 10.06 5.32
N ALA A 118 14.41 9.67 6.14
CA ALA A 118 15.81 10.02 5.89
C ALA A 118 16.33 9.31 4.62
N PRO A 119 17.17 9.97 3.79
CA PRO A 119 17.65 9.41 2.52
C PRO A 119 18.28 8.02 2.65
N GLU A 120 19.03 7.77 3.72
CA GLU A 120 19.68 6.49 4.02
C GLU A 120 18.70 5.32 4.23
N HIS A 121 17.41 5.60 4.43
CA HIS A 121 16.38 4.59 4.64
C HIS A 121 15.62 4.26 3.35
N ILE A 122 15.62 5.14 2.35
CA ILE A 122 14.75 5.06 1.15
C ILE A 122 14.92 3.75 0.38
N GLU A 123 16.14 3.25 0.23
CA GLU A 123 16.37 1.97 -0.46
C GLU A 123 15.97 0.76 0.39
N SER A 124 15.97 0.92 1.72
CA SER A 124 15.75 -0.18 2.66
C SER A 124 14.31 -0.32 3.13
N ILE A 125 13.47 0.72 3.01
CA ILE A 125 12.08 0.67 3.51
C ILE A 125 11.21 -0.40 2.85
N PHE A 126 11.58 -0.90 1.67
CA PHE A 126 10.90 -2.00 0.99
C PHE A 126 11.44 -3.39 1.38
N ASN A 127 12.55 -3.46 2.11
CA ASN A 127 13.11 -4.71 2.58
C ASN A 127 12.25 -5.31 3.70
N PRO A 128 11.96 -6.62 3.67
CA PRO A 128 11.23 -7.28 4.75
C PRO A 128 11.90 -7.07 6.11
N PHE A 129 11.09 -6.84 7.13
CA PHE A 129 11.50 -6.60 8.53
C PHE A 129 12.27 -5.30 8.78
N TYR A 130 12.48 -4.48 7.76
CA TYR A 130 13.07 -3.16 7.95
C TYR A 130 12.06 -2.20 8.56
N THR A 131 12.38 -1.62 9.72
CA THR A 131 11.56 -0.57 10.32
C THR A 131 12.37 0.30 11.27
N THR A 132 12.03 1.59 11.32
CA THR A 132 12.52 2.54 12.32
C THR A 132 11.53 2.73 13.47
N LYS A 133 10.35 2.09 13.41
CA LYS A 133 9.27 2.23 14.40
C LYS A 133 9.38 1.13 15.47
N PRO A 134 9.38 1.46 16.78
CA PRO A 134 9.54 0.47 17.86
C PRO A 134 8.52 -0.70 17.83
N ALA A 135 7.27 -0.41 17.44
CA ALA A 135 6.19 -1.40 17.32
C ALA A 135 5.94 -1.86 15.87
N GLY A 136 6.78 -1.42 14.92
CA GLY A 136 6.65 -1.78 13.51
C GLY A 136 7.10 -3.22 13.25
N THR A 137 6.45 -3.90 12.32
CA THR A 137 6.88 -5.24 11.89
C THR A 137 7.88 -5.20 10.74
N GLY A 138 7.95 -4.07 10.03
CA GLY A 138 8.74 -3.90 8.81
C GLY A 138 8.24 -4.71 7.61
N LEU A 139 7.03 -5.29 7.67
CA LEU A 139 6.48 -6.08 6.55
C LEU A 139 5.55 -5.27 5.64
N GLY A 140 4.98 -4.15 6.09
CA GLY A 140 3.94 -3.42 5.36
C GLY A 140 4.38 -2.98 3.95
N LEU A 141 5.51 -2.27 3.83
CA LEU A 141 6.01 -1.80 2.54
C LEU A 141 6.60 -2.92 1.68
N ALA A 142 7.16 -3.97 2.28
CA ALA A 142 7.58 -5.17 1.55
C ALA A 142 6.38 -5.88 0.90
N ILE A 143 5.26 -6.00 1.62
CA ILE A 143 3.99 -6.51 1.09
C ILE A 143 3.49 -5.63 -0.06
N VAL A 144 3.55 -4.31 0.12
CA VAL A 144 3.17 -3.37 -0.94
C VAL A 144 4.00 -3.60 -2.20
N SER A 145 5.33 -3.60 -2.09
CA SER A 145 6.22 -3.83 -3.24
C SER A 145 5.86 -5.13 -3.94
N ARG A 146 5.76 -6.23 -3.19
CA ARG A 146 5.43 -7.56 -3.75
C ARG A 146 4.10 -7.56 -4.51
N ILE A 147 3.04 -7.01 -3.93
CA ILE A 147 1.72 -6.98 -4.59
C ILE A 147 1.77 -6.13 -5.87
N VAL A 148 2.44 -4.98 -5.81
CA VAL A 148 2.58 -4.08 -6.96
C VAL A 148 3.39 -4.75 -8.08
N ASP A 149 4.46 -5.45 -7.73
CA ASP A 149 5.30 -6.19 -8.68
C ASP A 149 4.52 -7.32 -9.34
N GLU A 150 3.72 -8.09 -8.60
CA GLU A 150 2.84 -9.14 -9.17
C GLU A 150 1.75 -8.56 -10.09
N HIS A 151 1.32 -7.31 -9.86
CA HIS A 151 0.45 -6.58 -10.79
C HIS A 151 1.18 -6.07 -12.05
N GLY A 152 2.49 -6.34 -12.17
CA GLY A 152 3.35 -5.80 -13.23
C GLY A 152 3.54 -4.28 -13.13
N GLY A 153 3.33 -3.73 -11.93
CA GLY A 153 3.45 -2.32 -11.63
C GLY A 153 4.83 -1.91 -11.11
N LYS A 154 4.89 -0.69 -10.58
CA LYS A 154 6.07 -0.14 -9.89
C LYS A 154 5.63 0.71 -8.72
N ILE A 155 6.41 0.72 -7.64
CA ILE A 155 6.28 1.68 -6.56
C ILE A 155 7.50 2.59 -6.49
N ALA A 156 7.26 3.88 -6.25
CA ALA A 156 8.29 4.88 -6.02
C ALA A 156 7.93 5.71 -4.78
N VAL A 157 8.94 6.28 -4.14
CA VAL A 157 8.80 7.18 -2.99
C VAL A 157 9.67 8.42 -3.20
N GLU A 158 9.10 9.57 -2.90
CA GLU A 158 9.82 10.83 -2.71
C GLU A 158 9.53 11.29 -1.28
N SER A 159 10.57 11.60 -0.50
CA SER A 159 10.38 11.98 0.90
C SER A 159 11.52 12.87 1.36
N THR A 160 11.20 13.85 2.18
CA THR A 160 12.16 14.78 2.78
C THR A 160 11.89 14.85 4.29
N PRO A 161 12.90 14.66 5.15
CA PRO A 161 12.72 14.76 6.60
C PRO A 161 12.06 16.08 7.02
N GLY A 162 10.96 15.98 7.77
CA GLY A 162 10.16 17.11 8.24
C GLY A 162 9.17 17.70 7.23
N GLU A 163 9.17 17.27 5.96
CA GLU A 163 8.26 17.78 4.93
C GLU A 163 7.17 16.77 4.51
N GLY A 164 7.37 15.48 4.81
CA GLY A 164 6.45 14.40 4.51
C GLY A 164 6.92 13.48 3.40
N SER A 165 6.00 12.67 2.87
CA SER A 165 6.30 11.66 1.85
C SER A 165 5.23 11.58 0.77
N VAL A 166 5.65 11.16 -0.42
CA VAL A 166 4.78 10.83 -1.55
C VAL A 166 5.13 9.44 -2.03
N PHE A 167 4.26 8.48 -1.76
CA PHE A 167 4.32 7.15 -2.35
C PHE A 167 3.49 7.12 -3.62
N ARG A 168 4.06 6.63 -4.72
CA ARG A 168 3.39 6.48 -6.02
C ARG A 168 3.42 5.02 -6.45
N VAL A 169 2.24 4.44 -6.64
CA VAL A 169 2.04 3.12 -7.22
C VAL A 169 1.58 3.31 -8.67
N LEU A 170 2.31 2.75 -9.62
CA LEU A 170 1.98 2.78 -11.04
C LEU A 170 1.57 1.37 -11.47
N LEU A 171 0.34 1.22 -11.97
CA LEU A 171 -0.20 -0.06 -12.44
C LEU A 171 -0.50 -0.02 -13.93
N PRO A 172 -0.28 -1.11 -14.68
CA PRO A 172 -0.76 -1.25 -16.05
C PRO A 172 -2.30 -1.25 -16.10
N ALA A 173 -2.89 -0.35 -16.88
CA ALA A 173 -4.34 -0.21 -17.03
C ALA A 173 -4.92 -1.19 -18.06
N ARG A 174 -4.68 -2.49 -17.86
CA ARG A 174 -5.10 -3.54 -18.81
C ARG A 174 -6.60 -3.79 -18.71
N THR A 175 -7.30 -3.87 -19.84
CA THR A 175 -8.71 -4.29 -19.90
C THR A 175 -8.88 -5.75 -20.28
N GLU A 176 -7.80 -6.43 -20.67
CA GLU A 176 -7.76 -7.84 -21.06
C GLU A 176 -6.70 -8.58 -20.23
N ALA A 177 -7.00 -9.82 -19.84
CA ALA A 177 -6.11 -10.61 -19.00
C ALA A 177 -4.80 -10.88 -19.75
N PRO A 178 -3.65 -10.99 -19.06
CA PRO A 178 -2.41 -11.39 -19.72
C PRO A 178 -2.64 -12.68 -20.50
N GLN A 179 -2.51 -12.64 -21.82
CA GLN A 179 -2.55 -13.86 -22.64
C GLN A 179 -1.34 -14.72 -22.23
N ALA A 180 -1.57 -15.99 -21.91
CA ALA A 180 -0.48 -16.94 -21.73
C ALA A 180 0.39 -16.91 -23.00
N PRO A 181 1.73 -16.99 -22.88
CA PRO A 181 2.59 -17.03 -24.06
C PRO A 181 2.12 -18.17 -24.97
N PRO A 182 2.10 -17.96 -26.30
CA PRO A 182 1.67 -18.99 -27.23
C PRO A 182 2.50 -20.25 -26.99
N VAL A 183 1.83 -21.36 -26.70
CA VAL A 183 2.47 -22.67 -26.60
C VAL A 183 2.98 -22.98 -28.00
N THR A 184 4.28 -22.87 -28.22
CA THR A 184 4.90 -23.27 -29.49
C THR A 184 4.72 -24.79 -29.61
N PRO A 185 3.97 -25.30 -30.61
CA PRO A 185 3.95 -26.74 -30.83
C PRO A 185 5.35 -27.17 -31.29
N SER A 186 5.88 -28.21 -30.63
CA SER A 186 7.13 -28.89 -31.01
C SER A 186 7.06 -29.51 -32.41
#